data_AF-G9ZES6-F1
#
_entry.id   AF-G9ZES6-F1
#
_cell.length_a   1.000
_cell.length_b   1.000
_cell.length_c   1.000
_cell.angle_alpha   90.00
_cell.angle_beta   90.00
_cell.angle_gamma   90.00
#
_symmetry.space_group_name_H-M   'P 1'
#
loop_
_entity.id
_entity.type
_entity.pdbx_description
1 polymer ?
#
loop_
_entity_poly.entity_id
_entity_poly.type
_entity_poly.pdbx_seq_one_letter_code
_entity_poly.pdbx_strand_id
1 'polypeptide(L)'
;MIRKPLTLALILATTTAAAAPLPLADNIPAGKDGVMTYIGKESKTTAPLALTLKPEGGATVAIIPQGGKATALISDGKGHTLVANHFGLTGWAQPVTAADDNDDFPALEKSELREGETSLFNLHYLPTLGKATRETYYLDENGKQHQGTPPEGKPEEATPYHEVYDHLLDTALKAGGDTYRIDCSTGMSDDYYCLFQHADAARTGAPALRGRDYYLPGNGYVYTDYDDSGSSYYRKRQKWALDGKAFKEVAQPYYYLGLDSTYHGGYENKNATLTLTDDSGKKVATLKAGDKLTLLLADAGYNCPASARIGDENDSICTEARLLVKTSDGTLGWLMLDYSKGDAPSIDGLHPLAG
;
A
#
# COMPACT_ATOMS: atom_id res chain seq x y z
N MET A 1 -53.46 -6.63 53.48
CA MET A 1 -53.29 -6.57 52.01
C MET A 1 -51.81 -6.35 51.71
N ILE A 2 -51.10 -7.37 51.22
CA ILE A 2 -49.68 -7.29 50.86
C ILE A 2 -49.61 -7.18 49.34
N ARG A 3 -49.19 -6.02 48.83
CA ARG A 3 -48.92 -5.82 47.39
C ARG A 3 -47.46 -6.21 47.12
N LYS A 4 -47.23 -7.27 46.35
CA LYS A 4 -45.92 -7.61 45.78
C LYS A 4 -45.60 -6.65 44.62
N PRO A 5 -44.36 -6.13 44.49
CA PRO A 5 -43.93 -5.48 43.27
C PRO A 5 -43.61 -6.55 42.23
N LEU A 6 -44.16 -6.38 41.02
CA LEU A 6 -43.86 -7.19 39.85
C LEU A 6 -42.63 -6.58 39.16
N THR A 7 -41.47 -7.19 39.34
CA THR A 7 -40.24 -6.75 38.66
C THR A 7 -40.26 -7.30 37.23
N LEU A 8 -40.50 -6.43 36.26
CA LEU A 8 -40.45 -6.76 34.83
C LEU A 8 -38.98 -6.74 34.39
N ALA A 9 -38.37 -7.91 34.23
CA ALA A 9 -37.02 -8.03 33.67
C ALA A 9 -37.08 -7.84 32.16
N LEU A 10 -36.58 -6.69 31.67
CA LEU A 10 -36.42 -6.42 30.26
C LEU A 10 -35.15 -7.13 29.76
N ILE A 11 -35.33 -8.27 29.09
CA ILE A 11 -34.23 -8.97 28.42
C ILE A 11 -33.96 -8.21 27.12
N LEU A 12 -32.90 -7.39 27.08
CA LEU A 12 -32.37 -6.88 25.82
C LEU A 12 -31.73 -8.06 25.09
N ALA A 13 -32.44 -8.61 24.10
CA ALA A 13 -31.82 -9.45 23.09
C ALA A 13 -30.90 -8.54 22.25
N THR A 14 -29.59 -8.65 22.46
CA THR A 14 -28.61 -8.10 21.52
C THR A 14 -28.71 -8.90 20.23
N THR A 15 -29.53 -8.45 19.30
CA THR A 15 -29.47 -8.93 17.92
C THR A 15 -28.11 -8.48 17.37
N THR A 16 -27.12 -9.37 17.33
CA THR A 16 -25.96 -9.19 16.47
C THR A 16 -26.51 -9.08 15.06
N ALA A 17 -26.55 -7.85 14.52
CA ALA A 17 -26.95 -7.63 13.15
C ALA A 17 -25.99 -8.46 12.28
N ALA A 18 -26.51 -9.53 11.66
CA ALA A 18 -25.75 -10.26 10.66
C ALA A 18 -25.37 -9.25 9.58
N ALA A 19 -24.08 -9.15 9.27
CA ALA A 19 -23.60 -8.28 8.20
C ALA A 19 -24.40 -8.57 6.93
N ALA A 20 -24.86 -7.51 6.25
CA ALA A 20 -25.59 -7.65 5.01
C ALA A 20 -24.74 -8.45 4.00
N PRO A 21 -25.35 -9.33 3.19
CA PRO A 21 -24.60 -10.09 2.20
C PRO A 21 -23.88 -9.13 1.25
N LEU A 22 -22.60 -9.41 1.01
CA LEU A 22 -21.80 -8.56 0.13
C LEU A 22 -22.33 -8.66 -1.31
N PRO A 23 -22.35 -7.53 -2.06
CA PRO A 23 -22.78 -7.50 -3.46
C PRO A 23 -21.70 -8.10 -4.36
N LEU A 24 -21.42 -9.40 -4.23
CA LEU A 24 -20.48 -10.16 -5.06
C LEU A 24 -21.25 -11.18 -5.90
N ALA A 25 -20.80 -11.39 -7.14
CA ALA A 25 -21.43 -12.32 -8.08
C ALA A 25 -21.23 -13.78 -7.64
N ASP A 26 -20.12 -14.06 -6.98
CA ASP A 26 -19.80 -15.37 -6.46
C ASP A 26 -20.24 -15.54 -5.01
N ASN A 27 -20.72 -16.74 -4.69
CA ASN A 27 -20.87 -17.14 -3.30
C ASN A 27 -19.50 -17.21 -2.63
N ILE A 28 -19.35 -16.39 -1.58
CA ILE A 28 -18.20 -16.41 -0.69
C ILE A 28 -18.50 -17.34 0.48
N PRO A 29 -17.65 -18.33 0.77
CA PRO A 29 -17.84 -19.22 1.92
C PRO A 29 -17.97 -18.41 3.21
N ALA A 30 -18.95 -18.76 4.05
CA ALA A 30 -19.02 -18.19 5.40
C ALA A 30 -17.76 -18.60 6.19
N GLY A 31 -17.18 -17.64 6.91
CA GLY A 31 -16.11 -17.92 7.86
C GLY A 31 -16.59 -18.84 8.98
N LYS A 32 -15.65 -19.52 9.65
CA LYS A 32 -15.94 -20.25 10.89
C LYS A 32 -16.03 -19.25 12.04
N ASP A 33 -17.00 -19.40 12.94
CA ASP A 33 -17.28 -18.44 14.01
C ASP A 33 -16.02 -17.99 14.77
N GLY A 34 -15.70 -16.70 14.66
CA GLY A 34 -14.57 -16.05 15.32
C GLY A 34 -13.17 -16.50 14.87
N VAL A 35 -13.05 -17.28 13.80
CA VAL A 35 -11.76 -17.76 13.27
C VAL A 35 -11.47 -17.11 11.94
N MET A 36 -10.36 -16.37 11.87
CA MET A 36 -9.85 -15.86 10.60
C MET A 36 -9.63 -17.01 9.61
N THR A 37 -10.30 -16.93 8.46
CA THR A 37 -10.30 -17.98 7.44
C THR A 37 -9.92 -17.40 6.10
N TYR A 38 -8.92 -17.99 5.45
CA TYR A 38 -8.52 -17.63 4.09
C TYR A 38 -9.60 -18.04 3.08
N ILE A 39 -9.92 -17.14 2.16
CA ILE A 39 -10.87 -17.35 1.06
C ILE A 39 -10.10 -17.38 -0.27
N GLY A 40 -9.37 -16.30 -0.59
CA GLY A 40 -8.57 -16.20 -1.81
C GLY A 40 -9.37 -16.32 -3.11
N LYS A 41 -10.60 -15.79 -3.14
CA LYS A 41 -11.51 -15.95 -4.28
C LYS A 41 -11.74 -14.63 -4.99
N GLU A 42 -11.38 -14.59 -6.27
CA GLU A 42 -11.76 -13.50 -7.17
C GLU A 42 -13.25 -13.54 -7.49
N SER A 43 -13.85 -12.37 -7.63
CA SER A 43 -15.23 -12.18 -8.05
C SER A 43 -15.41 -10.82 -8.72
N LYS A 44 -16.65 -10.51 -9.08
CA LYS A 44 -17.08 -9.19 -9.54
C LYS A 44 -18.19 -8.68 -8.63
N THR A 45 -18.22 -7.37 -8.44
CA THR A 45 -19.30 -6.72 -7.71
C THR A 45 -20.60 -6.72 -8.52
N THR A 46 -21.74 -6.94 -7.86
CA THR A 46 -23.09 -6.84 -8.47
C THR A 46 -23.74 -5.48 -8.18
N ALA A 47 -23.20 -4.73 -7.22
CA ALA A 47 -23.53 -3.35 -6.88
C ALA A 47 -22.26 -2.68 -6.29
N PRO A 48 -22.20 -1.34 -6.19
CA PRO A 48 -21.06 -0.66 -5.59
C PRO A 48 -20.66 -1.20 -4.20
N LEU A 49 -19.35 -1.29 -3.98
CA LEU A 49 -18.77 -1.83 -2.74
C LEU A 49 -17.69 -0.87 -2.23
N ALA A 50 -17.78 -0.47 -0.97
CA ALA A 50 -16.73 0.26 -0.28
C ALA A 50 -15.82 -0.70 0.48
N LEU A 51 -14.53 -0.39 0.50
CA LEU A 51 -13.53 -1.01 1.36
C LEU A 51 -13.22 -0.03 2.50
N THR A 52 -13.48 -0.40 3.75
CA THR A 52 -13.28 0.47 4.92
C THR A 52 -12.11 0.03 5.78
N LEU A 53 -11.57 0.99 6.54
CA LEU A 53 -10.42 0.75 7.42
C LEU A 53 -10.69 -0.28 8.52
N LYS A 54 -11.92 -0.35 9.05
CA LYS A 54 -12.29 -1.31 10.10
C LYS A 54 -13.48 -2.20 9.69
N PRO A 55 -13.62 -3.39 10.30
CA PRO A 55 -14.73 -4.30 10.02
C PRO A 55 -16.11 -3.65 10.13
N GLU A 56 -16.30 -2.81 11.14
CA GLU A 56 -17.55 -2.10 11.43
C GLU A 56 -17.78 -0.83 10.58
N GLY A 57 -16.85 -0.50 9.68
CA GLY A 57 -16.87 0.73 8.89
C GLY A 57 -15.75 1.71 9.28
N GLY A 58 -15.89 2.98 8.92
CA GLY A 58 -14.90 4.02 9.17
C GLY A 58 -14.42 4.68 7.89
N ALA A 59 -13.18 5.16 7.87
CA ALA A 59 -12.59 5.80 6.69
C ALA A 59 -12.64 4.85 5.49
N THR A 60 -13.10 5.36 4.35
CA THR A 60 -13.10 4.64 3.08
C THR A 60 -11.68 4.58 2.55
N VAL A 61 -11.22 3.36 2.29
CA VAL A 61 -9.95 3.07 1.63
C VAL A 61 -10.12 3.16 0.12
N ALA A 62 -11.10 2.43 -0.40
CA ALA A 62 -11.38 2.34 -1.83
C ALA A 62 -12.87 2.09 -2.09
N ILE A 63 -13.31 2.43 -3.28
CA ILE A 63 -14.64 2.12 -3.82
C ILE A 63 -14.47 1.27 -5.08
N ILE A 64 -15.19 0.16 -5.15
CA ILE A 64 -15.28 -0.70 -6.32
C ILE A 64 -16.66 -0.47 -6.95
N PRO A 65 -16.76 -0.02 -8.21
CA PRO A 65 -18.03 0.19 -8.88
C PRO A 65 -18.71 -1.14 -9.18
N GLN A 66 -19.99 -1.12 -9.58
CA GLN A 66 -20.66 -2.32 -10.08
C GLN A 66 -19.90 -2.92 -11.28
N GLY A 67 -19.71 -4.24 -11.27
CA GLY A 67 -18.96 -4.97 -12.29
C GLY A 67 -17.45 -4.94 -12.09
N GLY A 68 -16.94 -4.13 -11.16
CA GLY A 68 -15.53 -4.05 -10.80
C GLY A 68 -15.01 -5.34 -10.19
N LYS A 69 -13.70 -5.59 -10.35
CA LYS A 69 -13.04 -6.79 -9.82
C LYS A 69 -12.78 -6.64 -8.32
N ALA A 70 -13.04 -7.72 -7.59
CA ALA A 70 -12.81 -7.80 -6.15
C ALA A 70 -12.29 -9.19 -5.78
N THR A 71 -11.28 -9.25 -4.92
CA THR A 71 -10.77 -10.52 -4.38
C THR A 71 -11.11 -10.61 -2.91
N ALA A 72 -11.99 -11.55 -2.55
CA ALA A 72 -12.28 -11.88 -1.16
C ALA A 72 -11.09 -12.63 -0.56
N LEU A 73 -10.40 -12.01 0.39
CA LEU A 73 -9.15 -12.51 0.95
C LEU A 73 -9.39 -13.33 2.21
N ILE A 74 -10.06 -12.74 3.21
CA ILE A 74 -10.20 -13.31 4.56
C ILE A 74 -11.60 -13.03 5.08
N SER A 75 -12.22 -14.01 5.72
CA SER A 75 -13.34 -13.77 6.63
C SER A 75 -12.83 -13.74 8.07
N ASP A 76 -13.33 -12.80 8.87
CA ASP A 76 -13.02 -12.72 10.30
C ASP A 76 -13.86 -13.65 11.18
N GLY A 77 -14.77 -14.42 10.57
CA GLY A 77 -15.68 -15.30 11.28
C GLY A 77 -16.78 -14.58 12.08
N LYS A 78 -16.91 -13.26 11.93
CA LYS A 78 -17.96 -12.43 12.56
C LYS A 78 -18.89 -11.78 11.52
N GLY A 79 -18.77 -12.21 10.27
CA GLY A 79 -19.56 -11.72 9.14
C GLY A 79 -18.87 -10.65 8.31
N HIS A 80 -17.64 -10.25 8.65
CA HIS A 80 -16.88 -9.29 7.87
C HIS A 80 -15.92 -10.03 6.92
N THR A 81 -15.71 -9.44 5.74
CA THR A 81 -14.77 -9.96 4.75
C THR A 81 -13.79 -8.86 4.37
N LEU A 82 -12.51 -9.16 4.48
CA LEU A 82 -11.44 -8.34 3.92
C LEU A 82 -11.34 -8.63 2.43
N VAL A 83 -11.37 -7.57 1.62
CA VAL A 83 -11.36 -7.63 0.15
C VAL A 83 -10.21 -6.76 -0.38
N ALA A 84 -9.61 -7.19 -1.48
CA ALA A 84 -8.75 -6.34 -2.31
C ALA A 84 -9.47 -5.91 -3.59
N ASN A 85 -9.28 -4.65 -4.02
CA ASN A 85 -9.72 -4.20 -5.34
C ASN A 85 -8.73 -4.64 -6.44
N HIS A 86 -9.01 -4.26 -7.69
CA HIS A 86 -8.17 -4.62 -8.84
C HIS A 86 -6.71 -4.10 -8.74
N PHE A 87 -6.51 -2.95 -8.08
CA PHE A 87 -5.19 -2.38 -7.84
C PHE A 87 -4.47 -3.07 -6.67
N GLY A 88 -5.19 -3.78 -5.79
CA GLY A 88 -4.63 -4.43 -4.61
C GLY A 88 -4.72 -3.62 -3.31
N LEU A 89 -5.49 -2.53 -3.29
CA LEU A 89 -5.86 -1.86 -2.03
C LEU A 89 -6.78 -2.77 -1.22
N THR A 90 -6.53 -2.91 0.08
CA THR A 90 -7.36 -3.76 0.94
C THR A 90 -8.26 -2.97 1.87
N GLY A 91 -9.42 -3.55 2.19
CA GLY A 91 -10.26 -3.05 3.26
C GLY A 91 -11.44 -3.98 3.54
N TRP A 92 -12.15 -3.68 4.61
CA TRP A 92 -13.33 -4.43 5.02
C TRP A 92 -14.52 -4.05 4.16
N ALA A 93 -15.12 -5.03 3.51
CA ALA A 93 -16.13 -4.80 2.50
C ALA A 93 -17.47 -4.35 3.11
N GLN A 94 -18.03 -3.25 2.58
CA GLN A 94 -19.31 -2.67 2.96
C GLN A 94 -20.13 -2.35 1.71
N PRO A 95 -21.42 -2.73 1.64
CA PRO A 95 -22.28 -2.32 0.54
C PRO A 95 -22.51 -0.80 0.56
N VAL A 96 -22.48 -0.16 -0.61
CA VAL A 96 -22.80 1.27 -0.77
C VAL A 96 -23.69 1.50 -1.98
N THR A 97 -24.32 2.68 -2.05
CA THR A 97 -25.27 3.02 -3.12
C THR A 97 -24.68 3.87 -4.24
N ALA A 98 -23.48 4.42 -4.05
CA ALA A 98 -22.80 5.29 -5.01
C ALA A 98 -21.36 4.82 -5.25
N ALA A 99 -20.83 5.12 -6.44
CA ALA A 99 -19.49 4.75 -6.88
C ALA A 99 -18.76 5.89 -7.61
N ASP A 100 -19.07 7.13 -7.26
CA ASP A 100 -18.38 8.29 -7.80
C ASP A 100 -16.90 8.25 -7.42
N ASP A 101 -16.02 8.71 -8.30
CA ASP A 101 -14.56 8.75 -8.11
C ASP A 101 -13.96 7.41 -7.62
N ASN A 102 -14.50 6.31 -8.15
CA ASN A 102 -14.10 4.97 -7.75
C ASN A 102 -12.66 4.61 -8.12
N ASP A 103 -12.20 3.50 -7.54
CA ASP A 103 -10.86 2.95 -7.70
C ASP A 103 -10.83 1.82 -8.74
N ASP A 104 -11.64 1.91 -9.80
CA ASP A 104 -11.52 1.08 -11.01
C ASP A 104 -10.91 1.94 -12.12
N PHE A 105 -9.68 1.65 -12.50
CA PHE A 105 -8.94 2.54 -13.38
C PHE A 105 -9.47 2.44 -14.81
N PRO A 106 -9.72 3.59 -15.48
CA PRO A 106 -9.95 3.58 -16.92
C PRO A 106 -8.68 3.13 -17.66
N ALA A 107 -8.75 3.02 -18.98
CA ALA A 107 -7.54 2.82 -19.78
C ALA A 107 -6.61 4.03 -19.63
N LEU A 108 -5.39 3.78 -19.12
CA LEU A 108 -4.37 4.80 -18.91
C LEU A 108 -3.30 4.72 -20.00
N GLU A 109 -2.82 5.87 -20.44
CA GLU A 109 -1.58 6.00 -21.22
C GLU A 109 -0.36 5.99 -20.30
N LYS A 110 0.84 5.82 -20.88
CA LYS A 110 2.09 5.70 -20.13
C LYS A 110 3.10 6.75 -20.60
N SER A 111 3.65 7.52 -19.66
CA SER A 111 4.90 8.27 -19.82
C SER A 111 6.01 7.52 -19.09
N GLU A 112 7.10 7.19 -19.77
CA GLU A 112 8.17 6.35 -19.23
C GLU A 112 9.54 7.04 -19.36
N LEU A 113 10.32 7.04 -18.28
CA LEU A 113 11.75 7.34 -18.29
C LEU A 113 12.52 6.03 -18.18
N ARG A 114 13.45 5.79 -19.12
CA ARG A 114 14.34 4.63 -19.10
C ARG A 114 15.81 5.03 -19.13
N GLU A 115 16.63 4.21 -18.50
CA GLU A 115 18.08 4.20 -18.65
C GLU A 115 18.51 2.80 -19.11
N GLY A 116 18.91 2.69 -20.38
CA GLY A 116 19.09 1.40 -21.03
C GLY A 116 17.82 0.56 -20.99
N GLU A 117 17.91 -0.65 -20.44
CA GLU A 117 16.76 -1.56 -20.30
C GLU A 117 15.91 -1.27 -19.04
N THR A 118 16.46 -0.54 -18.06
CA THR A 118 15.83 -0.24 -16.78
C THR A 118 14.84 0.91 -16.93
N SER A 119 13.58 0.70 -16.54
CA SER A 119 12.62 1.79 -16.41
C SER A 119 12.83 2.50 -15.08
N LEU A 120 13.21 3.78 -15.10
CA LEU A 120 13.40 4.60 -13.90
C LEU A 120 12.06 5.07 -13.35
N PHE A 121 11.16 5.56 -14.22
CA PHE A 121 9.82 6.01 -13.87
C PHE A 121 8.76 5.54 -14.87
N ASN A 122 7.60 5.17 -14.35
CA ASN A 122 6.39 4.84 -15.11
C ASN A 122 5.22 5.66 -14.57
N LEU A 123 4.77 6.65 -15.35
CA LEU A 123 3.60 7.46 -15.02
C LEU A 123 2.44 7.03 -15.90
N HIS A 124 1.46 6.36 -15.30
CA HIS A 124 0.22 5.95 -15.95
C HIS A 124 -0.83 7.03 -15.74
N TYR A 125 -1.34 7.64 -16.82
CA TYR A 125 -2.23 8.80 -16.73
C TYR A 125 -3.46 8.66 -17.61
N LEU A 126 -4.56 9.30 -17.21
CA LEU A 126 -5.75 9.40 -18.04
C LEU A 126 -5.52 10.44 -19.15
N PRO A 127 -5.47 10.07 -20.44
CA PRO A 127 -5.06 10.97 -21.53
C PRO A 127 -6.02 12.13 -21.80
N THR A 128 -7.25 12.08 -21.31
CA THR A 128 -8.17 13.21 -21.38
C THR A 128 -7.85 14.32 -20.39
N LEU A 129 -6.98 14.07 -19.40
CA LEU A 129 -6.59 15.02 -18.35
C LEU A 129 -5.13 15.45 -18.43
N GLY A 130 -4.31 14.80 -19.24
CA GLY A 130 -2.88 15.04 -19.27
C GLY A 130 -2.21 14.63 -20.57
N LYS A 131 -0.94 14.99 -20.68
CA LYS A 131 -0.11 14.74 -21.85
C LYS A 131 1.33 14.48 -21.42
N ALA A 132 1.90 13.39 -21.91
CA ALA A 132 3.31 13.09 -21.70
C ALA A 132 4.22 14.20 -22.26
N THR A 133 5.29 14.48 -21.53
CA THR A 133 6.32 15.46 -21.88
C THR A 133 7.70 14.83 -21.70
N ARG A 134 8.75 15.54 -22.13
CA ARG A 134 10.11 15.06 -22.04
C ARG A 134 11.09 16.22 -22.04
N GLU A 135 11.36 16.76 -20.86
CA GLU A 135 12.35 17.82 -20.69
C GLU A 135 13.24 17.50 -19.49
N THR A 136 14.55 17.46 -19.72
CA THR A 136 15.53 17.28 -18.64
C THR A 136 16.12 18.63 -18.27
N TYR A 137 16.22 18.90 -16.97
CA TYR A 137 16.88 20.07 -16.43
C TYR A 137 17.62 19.71 -15.13
N TYR A 138 18.53 20.57 -14.70
CA TYR A 138 19.19 20.43 -13.41
C TYR A 138 19.23 21.75 -12.65
N LEU A 139 19.39 21.64 -11.34
CA LEU A 139 19.63 22.78 -10.47
C LEU A 139 21.11 22.88 -10.13
N ASP A 140 21.67 24.09 -10.21
CA ASP A 140 23.00 24.35 -9.66
C ASP A 140 22.97 24.47 -8.13
N GLU A 141 24.14 24.61 -7.53
CA GLU A 141 24.32 24.72 -6.07
C GLU A 141 23.56 25.90 -5.44
N ASN A 142 23.18 26.91 -6.24
CA ASN A 142 22.38 28.05 -5.80
C ASN A 142 20.87 27.85 -6.05
N GLY A 143 20.46 26.66 -6.49
CA GLY A 143 19.08 26.34 -6.84
C GLY A 143 18.61 26.96 -8.14
N LYS A 144 19.51 27.50 -8.98
CA LYS A 144 19.14 28.06 -10.28
C LYS A 144 19.02 26.92 -11.30
N GLN A 145 17.93 26.97 -12.07
CA GLN A 145 17.63 25.98 -13.09
C GLN A 145 18.41 26.22 -14.39
N HIS A 146 18.92 25.13 -14.95
CA HIS A 146 19.59 25.06 -16.24
C HIS A 146 18.98 23.91 -17.07
N GLN A 147 18.80 24.13 -18.36
CA GLN A 147 18.23 23.12 -19.26
C GLN A 147 19.28 22.07 -19.65
N GLY A 148 18.84 20.83 -19.85
CA GLY A 148 19.69 19.70 -20.22
C GLY A 148 20.32 18.98 -19.03
N THR A 149 21.43 18.29 -19.28
CA THR A 149 22.19 17.55 -18.27
C THR A 149 23.29 18.43 -17.65
N PRO A 150 23.67 18.19 -16.38
CA PRO A 150 24.76 18.92 -15.75
C PRO A 150 26.09 18.73 -16.50
N PRO A 151 27.00 19.73 -16.45
CA PRO A 151 28.32 19.62 -17.06
C PRO A 151 29.14 18.51 -16.39
N GLU A 152 30.00 17.85 -17.16
CA GLU A 152 30.94 16.87 -16.60
C GLU A 152 31.88 17.54 -15.59
N GLY A 153 32.09 16.89 -14.45
CA GLY A 153 33.07 17.31 -13.46
C GLY A 153 34.49 17.29 -14.03
N LYS A 154 35.35 18.20 -13.57
CA LYS A 154 36.77 18.15 -13.94
C LYS A 154 37.49 17.07 -13.12
N PRO A 155 38.45 16.32 -13.70
CA PRO A 155 39.11 15.20 -13.03
C PRO A 155 39.81 15.54 -11.69
N GLU A 156 40.20 16.80 -11.50
CA GLU A 156 40.97 17.27 -10.34
C GLU A 156 40.13 18.10 -9.35
N GLU A 157 38.84 18.29 -9.61
CA GLU A 157 37.92 19.06 -8.77
C GLU A 157 36.84 18.13 -8.20
N ALA A 158 36.35 18.43 -7.01
CA ALA A 158 35.14 17.78 -6.51
C ALA A 158 33.99 18.09 -7.48
N THR A 159 33.31 17.07 -7.99
CA THR A 159 32.16 17.26 -8.87
C THR A 159 31.06 17.98 -8.09
N PRO A 160 30.62 19.18 -8.54
CA PRO A 160 29.51 19.87 -7.90
C PRO A 160 28.25 19.00 -7.96
N TYR A 161 27.51 18.99 -6.85
CA TYR A 161 26.25 18.26 -6.80
C TYR A 161 25.19 19.01 -7.61
N HIS A 162 24.55 18.29 -8.54
CA HIS A 162 23.44 18.79 -9.34
C HIS A 162 22.25 17.87 -9.17
N GLU A 163 21.14 18.43 -8.72
CA GLU A 163 19.88 17.69 -8.70
C GLU A 163 19.25 17.74 -10.09
N VAL A 164 19.09 16.57 -10.70
CA VAL A 164 18.54 16.41 -12.05
C VAL A 164 17.06 16.07 -11.96
N TYR A 165 16.27 16.71 -12.80
CA TYR A 165 14.84 16.48 -12.94
C TYR A 165 14.48 16.19 -14.39
N ASP A 166 13.58 15.23 -14.57
CA ASP A 166 12.88 14.99 -15.81
C ASP A 166 11.42 15.39 -15.66
N HIS A 167 11.00 16.35 -16.46
CA HIS A 167 9.59 16.66 -16.65
C HIS A 167 8.97 15.61 -17.57
N LEU A 168 8.04 14.83 -17.02
CA LEU A 168 7.50 13.65 -17.69
C LEU A 168 6.01 13.75 -18.04
N LEU A 169 5.26 14.61 -17.35
CA LEU A 169 3.80 14.68 -17.50
C LEU A 169 3.25 16.03 -17.05
N ASP A 170 2.41 16.65 -17.88
CA ASP A 170 1.46 17.67 -17.43
C ASP A 170 0.08 17.02 -17.31
N THR A 171 -0.57 17.12 -16.15
CA THR A 171 -1.89 16.48 -15.93
C THR A 171 -2.70 17.13 -14.81
N ALA A 172 -4.02 16.99 -14.87
CA ALA A 172 -4.89 17.17 -13.71
C ALA A 172 -5.12 15.85 -12.97
N LEU A 173 -5.39 15.91 -11.67
CA LEU A 173 -5.74 14.72 -10.87
C LEU A 173 -7.19 14.28 -11.04
N LYS A 174 -8.07 15.21 -11.48
CA LYS A 174 -9.48 14.96 -11.80
C LYS A 174 -9.99 15.95 -12.84
N ALA A 175 -11.13 15.63 -13.46
CA ALA A 175 -11.78 16.54 -14.39
C ALA A 175 -12.15 17.87 -13.73
N GLY A 176 -11.82 18.98 -14.40
CA GLY A 176 -12.06 20.34 -13.89
C GLY A 176 -11.21 20.74 -12.68
N GLY A 177 -10.22 19.93 -12.29
CA GLY A 177 -9.23 20.28 -11.27
C GLY A 177 -8.05 21.06 -11.82
N ASP A 178 -7.14 21.42 -10.93
CA ASP A 178 -5.89 22.10 -11.26
C ASP A 178 -4.94 21.21 -12.07
N THR A 179 -4.13 21.84 -12.92
CA THR A 179 -3.09 21.17 -13.70
C THR A 179 -1.76 21.22 -12.96
N TYR A 180 -1.08 20.08 -12.94
CA TYR A 180 0.24 19.89 -12.35
C TYR A 180 1.25 19.53 -13.42
N ARG A 181 2.41 20.19 -13.35
CA ARG A 181 3.66 19.77 -13.97
C ARG A 181 4.32 18.74 -13.07
N ILE A 182 4.51 17.52 -13.59
CA ILE A 182 5.16 16.43 -12.85
C ILE A 182 6.62 16.32 -13.28
N ASP A 183 7.51 16.64 -12.33
CA ASP A 183 8.95 16.59 -12.49
C ASP A 183 9.51 15.48 -11.57
N CYS A 184 10.20 14.50 -12.13
CA CYS A 184 10.72 13.34 -11.39
C CYS A 184 12.25 13.40 -11.27
N SER A 185 12.77 12.95 -10.14
CA SER A 185 14.21 12.86 -9.88
C SER A 185 14.53 11.51 -9.28
N THR A 186 15.62 10.90 -9.73
CA THR A 186 16.18 9.69 -9.12
C THR A 186 16.81 9.97 -7.74
N GLY A 187 16.88 11.24 -7.32
CA GLY A 187 17.44 11.66 -6.04
C GLY A 187 18.93 11.35 -5.90
N MET A 188 19.45 11.52 -4.68
CA MET A 188 20.70 10.87 -4.28
C MET A 188 20.40 9.44 -3.84
N SER A 189 21.35 8.53 -4.04
CA SER A 189 21.26 7.15 -3.52
C SER A 189 19.97 6.42 -3.88
N ASP A 190 19.46 6.60 -5.11
CA ASP A 190 18.24 5.93 -5.58
C ASP A 190 16.96 6.30 -4.79
N ASP A 191 16.91 7.50 -4.20
CA ASP A 191 15.68 8.08 -3.64
C ASP A 191 14.73 8.57 -4.76
N TYR A 192 14.08 7.65 -5.48
CA TYR A 192 13.16 7.99 -6.57
C TYR A 192 11.92 8.74 -6.06
N TYR A 193 11.64 9.92 -6.62
CA TYR A 193 10.42 10.67 -6.31
C TYR A 193 9.98 11.55 -7.48
N CYS A 194 8.71 11.99 -7.44
CA CYS A 194 8.18 13.01 -8.33
C CYS A 194 7.57 14.19 -7.56
N LEU A 195 7.79 15.39 -8.08
CA LEU A 195 7.19 16.65 -7.63
C LEU A 195 5.92 16.92 -8.43
N PHE A 196 4.86 17.32 -7.73
CA PHE A 196 3.58 17.72 -8.32
C PHE A 196 3.49 19.24 -8.29
N GLN A 197 4.20 19.91 -9.17
CA GLN A 197 4.23 21.37 -9.22
C GLN A 197 2.94 21.88 -9.86
N HIS A 198 2.16 22.66 -9.13
CA HIS A 198 1.01 23.35 -9.71
C HIS A 198 1.48 24.30 -10.83
N ALA A 199 0.78 24.33 -11.97
CA ALA A 199 1.24 25.03 -13.19
C ALA A 199 1.62 26.51 -12.95
N ASP A 200 0.89 27.20 -12.07
CA ASP A 200 1.12 28.62 -11.73
C ASP A 200 1.99 28.86 -10.47
N ALA A 201 2.55 27.80 -9.88
CA ALA A 201 3.30 27.89 -8.63
C ALA A 201 4.82 27.74 -8.84
N ALA A 202 5.60 28.35 -7.95
CA ALA A 202 7.02 28.05 -7.86
C ALA A 202 7.25 26.59 -7.45
N ARG A 203 8.30 25.97 -7.98
CA ARG A 203 8.73 24.61 -7.62
C ARG A 203 9.00 24.45 -6.12
N THR A 204 9.50 25.49 -5.48
CA THR A 204 9.82 25.49 -4.05
C THR A 204 8.56 25.22 -3.22
N GLY A 205 8.52 24.04 -2.57
CA GLY A 205 7.37 23.60 -1.79
C GLY A 205 6.30 22.87 -2.59
N ALA A 206 6.61 22.44 -3.82
CA ALA A 206 5.78 21.47 -4.53
C ALA A 206 5.67 20.17 -3.72
N PRO A 207 4.47 19.58 -3.61
CA PRO A 207 4.28 18.27 -3.00
C PRO A 207 5.17 17.23 -3.69
N ALA A 208 5.94 16.49 -2.89
CA ALA A 208 6.75 15.38 -3.36
C ALA A 208 6.10 14.06 -2.99
N LEU A 209 6.20 13.07 -3.87
CA LEU A 209 5.79 11.70 -3.60
C LEU A 209 6.91 10.75 -4.02
N ARG A 210 7.33 9.87 -3.11
CA ARG A 210 8.33 8.82 -3.41
C ARG A 210 7.70 7.70 -4.24
N GLY A 211 8.50 7.10 -5.12
CA GLY A 211 8.09 5.98 -5.95
C GLY A 211 8.62 6.03 -7.37
N ARG A 212 8.37 4.95 -8.12
CA ARG A 212 8.75 4.79 -9.53
C ARG A 212 7.55 4.56 -10.44
N ASP A 213 6.54 3.84 -9.95
CA ASP A 213 5.31 3.53 -10.66
C ASP A 213 4.15 4.33 -10.07
N TYR A 214 3.61 5.25 -10.86
CA TYR A 214 2.52 6.15 -10.50
C TYR A 214 1.31 5.90 -11.38
N TYR A 215 0.12 5.94 -10.80
CA TYR A 215 -1.14 5.85 -11.52
C TYR A 215 -2.01 7.05 -11.16
N LEU A 216 -2.47 7.76 -12.18
CA LEU A 216 -3.29 8.96 -12.10
C LEU A 216 -4.57 8.73 -12.92
N PRO A 217 -5.56 8.02 -12.35
CA PRO A 217 -6.75 7.58 -13.08
C PRO A 217 -7.78 8.69 -13.32
N GLY A 218 -7.57 9.89 -12.75
CA GLY A 218 -8.49 11.02 -12.93
C GLY A 218 -9.61 11.11 -11.88
N ASN A 219 -9.51 10.38 -10.76
CA ASN A 219 -10.48 10.37 -9.66
C ASN A 219 -10.06 11.25 -8.46
N GLY A 220 -9.03 12.10 -8.63
CA GLY A 220 -8.54 13.01 -7.61
C GLY A 220 -7.43 12.45 -6.72
N TYR A 221 -7.03 11.20 -6.91
CA TYR A 221 -5.96 10.55 -6.14
C TYR A 221 -4.76 10.18 -7.03
N VAL A 222 -3.61 10.01 -6.38
CA VAL A 222 -2.41 9.41 -6.97
C VAL A 222 -2.20 8.05 -6.33
N TYR A 223 -1.87 7.04 -7.13
CA TYR A 223 -1.58 5.70 -6.61
C TYR A 223 -0.13 5.37 -6.92
N THR A 224 0.54 4.73 -5.97
CA THR A 224 1.89 4.23 -6.16
C THR A 224 1.90 2.72 -6.02
N ASP A 225 2.72 2.06 -6.82
CA ASP A 225 2.96 0.63 -6.72
C ASP A 225 4.47 0.37 -6.71
N TYR A 226 5.09 0.53 -5.54
CA TYR A 226 6.53 0.61 -5.43
C TYR A 226 7.08 -0.35 -4.38
N ASP A 227 8.18 -1.01 -4.76
CA ASP A 227 9.00 -1.83 -3.88
C ASP A 227 10.23 -1.03 -3.48
N ASP A 228 10.17 -0.43 -2.30
CA ASP A 228 11.18 0.51 -1.80
C ASP A 228 12.01 -0.13 -0.69
N SER A 229 13.25 -0.51 -1.00
CA SER A 229 14.18 -0.95 0.05
C SER A 229 14.66 0.20 0.94
N GLY A 230 14.51 1.47 0.57
CA GLY A 230 14.87 2.58 1.46
C GLY A 230 13.92 2.74 2.65
N SER A 231 12.66 2.33 2.52
CA SER A 231 11.62 2.62 3.53
C SER A 231 10.64 1.47 3.84
N SER A 232 10.79 0.33 3.17
CA SER A 232 9.91 -0.83 3.33
C SER A 232 10.69 -2.15 3.24
N TYR A 233 10.08 -3.22 3.74
CA TYR A 233 10.60 -4.59 3.60
C TYR A 233 9.93 -5.38 2.48
N TYR A 234 8.94 -4.75 1.85
CA TYR A 234 8.03 -5.34 0.89
C TYR A 234 7.37 -4.26 0.03
N ARG A 235 6.92 -4.67 -1.14
CA ARG A 235 6.16 -3.84 -2.08
C ARG A 235 4.87 -3.31 -1.46
N LYS A 236 4.63 -2.01 -1.62
CA LYS A 236 3.42 -1.34 -1.16
C LYS A 236 2.63 -0.79 -2.34
N ARG A 237 1.32 -1.04 -2.32
CA ARG A 237 0.34 -0.41 -3.20
C ARG A 237 -0.45 0.59 -2.38
N GLN A 238 -0.33 1.86 -2.71
CA GLN A 238 -0.81 2.95 -1.87
C GLN A 238 -1.67 3.91 -2.68
N LYS A 239 -2.58 4.58 -1.98
CA LYS A 239 -3.45 5.63 -2.51
C LYS A 239 -3.16 6.91 -1.75
N TRP A 240 -2.98 8.00 -2.45
CA TRP A 240 -2.54 9.27 -1.90
C TRP A 240 -3.52 10.37 -2.25
N ALA A 241 -3.98 11.06 -1.21
CA ALA A 241 -4.72 12.31 -1.35
C ALA A 241 -3.72 13.46 -1.32
N LEU A 242 -3.81 14.36 -2.29
CA LEU A 242 -3.09 15.62 -2.21
C LEU A 242 -3.89 16.60 -1.34
N ASP A 243 -3.36 16.95 -0.16
CA ASP A 243 -3.97 17.88 0.78
C ASP A 243 -3.10 19.14 0.91
N GLY A 244 -3.45 20.16 0.13
CA GLY A 244 -2.69 21.41 0.04
C GLY A 244 -1.29 21.18 -0.52
N LYS A 245 -0.28 21.15 0.36
CA LYS A 245 1.14 21.06 0.00
C LYS A 245 1.77 19.68 0.26
N ALA A 246 0.99 18.70 0.72
CA ALA A 246 1.51 17.39 1.08
C ALA A 246 0.60 16.27 0.63
N PHE A 247 1.20 15.15 0.24
CA PHE A 247 0.48 13.90 0.06
C PHE A 247 0.22 13.24 1.41
N LYS A 248 -1.01 12.77 1.59
CA LYS A 248 -1.43 11.96 2.73
C LYS A 248 -1.90 10.62 2.21
N GLU A 249 -1.29 9.55 2.71
CA GLU A 249 -1.74 8.21 2.38
C GLU A 249 -3.16 8.00 2.90
N VAL A 250 -4.02 7.44 2.07
CA VAL A 250 -5.29 6.86 2.49
C VAL A 250 -4.97 5.54 3.20
N ALA A 251 -5.01 5.56 4.53
CA ALA A 251 -4.64 4.42 5.36
C ALA A 251 -5.44 3.17 5.01
N GLN A 252 -4.73 2.04 4.94
CA GLN A 252 -5.28 0.71 4.72
C GLN A 252 -5.20 -0.09 6.04
N PRO A 253 -6.06 -1.08 6.29
CA PRO A 253 -5.86 -2.01 7.39
C PRO A 253 -4.63 -2.90 7.14
N TYR A 254 -4.42 -3.30 5.89
CA TYR A 254 -3.33 -4.17 5.47
C TYR A 254 -2.81 -3.79 4.09
N TYR A 255 -1.53 -4.04 3.83
CA TYR A 255 -1.00 -4.05 2.47
C TYR A 255 -1.08 -5.47 1.90
N TYR A 256 -1.67 -5.62 0.72
CA TYR A 256 -1.76 -6.91 0.04
C TYR A 256 -0.44 -7.30 -0.60
N LEU A 257 0.11 -8.45 -0.21
CA LEU A 257 1.33 -9.02 -0.76
C LEU A 257 1.00 -10.09 -1.82
N GLY A 258 0.26 -11.13 -1.42
CA GLY A 258 -0.19 -12.20 -2.31
C GLY A 258 0.94 -12.99 -2.98
N LEU A 259 2.08 -13.15 -2.31
CA LEU A 259 3.29 -13.74 -2.88
C LEU A 259 3.43 -15.21 -2.47
N ASP A 260 3.60 -16.10 -3.46
CA ASP A 260 4.05 -17.46 -3.20
C ASP A 260 5.55 -17.45 -2.92
N SER A 261 5.92 -17.90 -1.72
CA SER A 261 7.26 -17.72 -1.17
C SER A 261 7.83 -19.00 -0.57
N THR A 262 9.15 -19.02 -0.44
CA THR A 262 9.90 -20.02 0.31
C THR A 262 10.59 -19.36 1.48
N TYR A 263 10.56 -20.01 2.65
CA TYR A 263 11.45 -19.64 3.75
C TYR A 263 12.81 -20.34 3.59
N HIS A 264 13.92 -19.61 3.65
CA HIS A 264 15.28 -20.13 3.39
C HIS A 264 16.15 -20.27 4.64
N GLY A 265 15.58 -20.08 5.83
CA GLY A 265 16.35 -19.99 7.08
C GLY A 265 16.75 -18.55 7.44
N GLY A 266 17.53 -18.42 8.51
CA GLY A 266 18.15 -17.15 8.91
C GLY A 266 19.33 -16.78 8.01
N TYR A 267 19.72 -15.51 8.03
CA TYR A 267 20.89 -15.07 7.27
C TYR A 267 22.17 -15.74 7.79
N GLU A 268 22.38 -15.76 9.10
CA GLU A 268 23.54 -16.38 9.76
C GLU A 268 23.29 -17.86 10.05
N ASN A 269 22.07 -18.23 10.46
CA ASN A 269 21.70 -19.60 10.75
C ASN A 269 20.67 -20.14 9.74
N LYS A 270 21.17 -20.82 8.71
CA LYS A 270 20.32 -21.43 7.66
C LYS A 270 19.34 -22.50 8.16
N ASN A 271 19.54 -23.05 9.36
CA ASN A 271 18.64 -24.03 9.98
C ASN A 271 17.66 -23.39 10.97
N ALA A 272 17.67 -22.07 11.14
CA ALA A 272 16.74 -21.38 12.03
C ALA A 272 15.30 -21.67 11.62
N THR A 273 14.43 -21.86 12.61
CA THR A 273 12.99 -22.05 12.40
C THR A 273 12.23 -20.78 12.76
N LEU A 274 11.12 -20.51 12.06
CA LEU A 274 10.22 -19.41 12.40
C LEU A 274 8.95 -19.94 13.05
N THR A 275 8.48 -19.26 14.08
CA THR A 275 7.21 -19.58 14.73
C THR A 275 6.11 -18.69 14.19
N LEU A 276 4.99 -19.29 13.80
CA LEU A 276 3.78 -18.59 13.44
C LEU A 276 2.81 -18.60 14.61
N THR A 277 2.12 -17.48 14.82
CA THR A 277 1.21 -17.29 15.96
C THR A 277 -0.20 -16.88 15.52
N ASP A 278 -1.22 -17.16 16.32
CA ASP A 278 -2.54 -16.55 16.14
C ASP A 278 -2.59 -15.12 16.73
N ASP A 279 -3.75 -14.46 16.67
CA ASP A 279 -3.93 -13.11 17.22
C ASP A 279 -3.66 -13.01 18.73
N SER A 280 -3.76 -14.12 19.46
CA SER A 280 -3.47 -14.17 20.90
C SER A 280 -1.98 -14.35 21.22
N GLY A 281 -1.15 -14.52 20.18
CA GLY A 281 0.28 -14.84 20.30
C GLY A 281 0.55 -16.33 20.54
N LYS A 282 -0.47 -17.20 20.48
CA LYS A 282 -0.28 -18.64 20.65
C LYS A 282 0.29 -19.22 19.36
N LYS A 283 1.31 -20.06 19.50
CA LYS A 283 1.91 -20.80 18.38
C LYS A 283 0.87 -21.67 17.65
N VAL A 284 0.80 -21.51 16.33
CA VAL A 284 -0.04 -22.31 15.43
C VAL A 284 0.77 -23.17 14.46
N ALA A 285 1.98 -22.76 14.10
CA ALA A 285 2.86 -23.52 13.22
C ALA A 285 4.34 -23.18 13.44
N THR A 286 5.23 -23.98 12.83
CA THR A 286 6.67 -23.73 12.74
C THR A 286 7.09 -23.89 11.29
N LEU A 287 7.81 -22.93 10.74
CA LEU A 287 8.45 -23.02 9.44
C LEU A 287 9.91 -23.44 9.59
N LYS A 288 10.36 -24.36 8.75
CA LYS A 288 11.77 -24.71 8.54
C LYS A 288 12.21 -24.27 7.15
N ALA A 289 13.52 -24.13 6.96
CA ALA A 289 14.08 -23.82 5.64
C ALA A 289 13.57 -24.81 4.58
N GLY A 290 13.20 -24.29 3.42
CA GLY A 290 12.56 -25.01 2.32
C GLY A 290 11.02 -25.07 2.39
N ASP A 291 10.39 -24.70 3.51
CA ASP A 291 8.93 -24.68 3.59
C ASP A 291 8.33 -23.62 2.66
N LYS A 292 7.26 -24.01 1.96
CA LYS A 292 6.48 -23.15 1.08
C LYS A 292 5.33 -22.49 1.84
N LEU A 293 5.13 -21.21 1.60
CA LEU A 293 4.09 -20.38 2.20
C LEU A 293 3.60 -19.34 1.22
N THR A 294 2.46 -18.71 1.51
CA THR A 294 2.03 -17.48 0.86
C THR A 294 2.20 -16.33 1.86
N LEU A 295 2.95 -15.29 1.51
CA LEU A 295 2.93 -14.00 2.18
C LEU A 295 1.63 -13.28 1.77
N LEU A 296 0.66 -13.18 2.68
CA LEU A 296 -0.67 -12.67 2.34
C LEU A 296 -0.78 -11.16 2.53
N LEU A 297 -0.51 -10.70 3.74
CA LEU A 297 -0.76 -9.33 4.17
C LEU A 297 0.38 -8.82 5.03
N ALA A 298 0.68 -7.53 4.93
CA ALA A 298 1.41 -6.80 5.97
C ALA A 298 0.45 -5.93 6.79
N ASP A 299 0.59 -5.94 8.11
CA ASP A 299 -0.21 -5.14 9.04
C ASP A 299 0.19 -3.67 8.96
N ALA A 300 -0.60 -2.89 8.22
CA ALA A 300 -0.37 -1.46 8.03
C ALA A 300 -0.66 -0.66 9.32
N GLY A 301 -1.43 -1.25 10.25
CA GLY A 301 -1.73 -0.69 11.56
C GLY A 301 -0.74 -1.08 12.65
N TYR A 302 0.35 -1.80 12.32
CA TYR A 302 1.32 -2.25 13.30
C TYR A 302 1.97 -1.06 14.02
N ASN A 303 1.70 -0.93 15.32
CA ASN A 303 2.31 0.09 16.15
C ASN A 303 3.72 -0.34 16.57
N CYS A 304 4.69 0.00 15.74
CA CYS A 304 6.10 -0.30 15.98
C CYS A 304 6.55 0.19 17.36
N PRO A 305 7.14 -0.66 18.21
CA PRO A 305 7.62 -0.23 19.52
C PRO A 305 8.83 0.71 19.37
N ALA A 306 9.02 1.63 20.32
CA ALA A 306 10.12 2.60 20.27
C ALA A 306 11.51 1.93 20.21
N SER A 307 11.67 0.75 20.80
CA SER A 307 12.92 -0.03 20.76
C SER A 307 13.21 -0.67 19.40
N ALA A 308 12.22 -0.74 18.50
CA ALA A 308 12.34 -1.26 17.14
C ALA A 308 12.31 -0.14 16.11
N ARG A 309 12.63 1.10 16.52
CA ARG A 309 12.76 2.24 15.61
C ARG A 309 14.22 2.66 15.53
N ILE A 310 14.68 2.92 14.31
CA ILE A 310 16.00 3.49 14.01
C ILE A 310 15.84 4.82 13.29
N GLY A 311 16.91 5.60 13.16
CA GLY A 311 16.88 6.92 12.52
C GLY A 311 16.64 8.08 13.50
N ASP A 312 16.33 9.25 12.96
CA ASP A 312 16.01 10.47 13.72
C ASP A 312 14.59 10.39 14.29
N GLU A 313 14.31 11.13 15.38
CA GLU A 313 12.96 11.22 15.96
C GLU A 313 11.91 11.72 14.96
N ASN A 314 12.32 12.53 13.98
CA ASN A 314 11.46 13.09 12.95
C ASN A 314 11.28 12.20 11.72
N ASP A 315 12.13 11.17 11.56
CA ASP A 315 12.10 10.24 10.43
C ASP A 315 12.49 8.82 10.88
N SER A 316 11.78 8.34 11.89
CA SER A 316 12.08 7.04 12.49
C SER A 316 11.56 5.92 11.61
N ILE A 317 12.42 4.98 11.24
CA ILE A 317 12.07 3.80 10.44
C ILE A 317 11.81 2.63 11.38
N CYS A 318 10.68 1.93 11.18
CA CYS A 318 10.40 0.71 11.92
C CYS A 318 11.27 -0.43 11.40
N THR A 319 11.98 -1.11 12.30
CA THR A 319 12.82 -2.28 11.95
C THR A 319 12.05 -3.59 11.91
N GLU A 320 10.78 -3.54 12.28
CA GLU A 320 9.91 -4.70 12.39
C GLU A 320 8.82 -4.72 11.32
N ALA A 321 8.43 -5.92 10.91
CA ALA A 321 7.29 -6.14 10.05
C ALA A 321 6.40 -7.24 10.63
N ARG A 322 5.11 -6.93 10.79
CA ARG A 322 4.09 -7.91 11.17
C ARG A 322 3.35 -8.38 9.93
N LEU A 323 3.51 -9.66 9.59
CA LEU A 323 3.02 -10.26 8.36
C LEU A 323 2.04 -11.39 8.65
N LEU A 324 0.93 -11.46 7.92
CA LEU A 324 0.06 -12.62 7.91
C LEU A 324 0.51 -13.56 6.80
N VAL A 325 0.75 -14.82 7.16
CA VAL A 325 1.16 -15.86 6.22
C VAL A 325 0.17 -17.00 6.21
N LYS A 326 0.13 -17.72 5.08
CA LYS A 326 -0.61 -18.97 4.91
C LYS A 326 0.37 -20.08 4.58
N THR A 327 0.41 -21.12 5.39
CA THR A 327 1.20 -22.32 5.12
C THR A 327 0.58 -23.16 3.99
N SER A 328 1.34 -24.11 3.46
CA SER A 328 0.88 -25.02 2.40
C SER A 328 -0.34 -25.87 2.80
N ASP A 329 -0.52 -26.16 4.09
CA ASP A 329 -1.70 -26.87 4.63
C ASP A 329 -2.91 -25.94 4.89
N GLY A 330 -2.79 -24.65 4.58
CA GLY A 330 -3.84 -23.64 4.74
C GLY A 330 -3.91 -22.99 6.12
N THR A 331 -2.99 -23.31 7.04
CA THR A 331 -2.91 -22.64 8.35
C THR A 331 -2.54 -21.17 8.18
N LEU A 332 -3.33 -20.28 8.79
CA LEU A 332 -3.00 -18.87 8.90
C LEU A 332 -2.23 -18.60 10.19
N GLY A 333 -1.21 -17.74 10.11
CA GLY A 333 -0.51 -17.27 11.29
C GLY A 333 0.25 -15.97 11.05
N TRP A 334 0.38 -15.18 12.11
CA TRP A 334 1.20 -14.00 12.17
C TRP A 334 2.66 -14.36 12.37
N LEU A 335 3.49 -13.67 11.59
CA LEU A 335 4.94 -13.68 11.66
C LEU A 335 5.39 -12.27 12.02
N MET A 336 6.21 -12.16 13.07
CA MET A 336 6.91 -10.91 13.38
C MET A 336 8.35 -11.06 12.90
N LEU A 337 8.78 -10.13 12.05
CA LEU A 337 10.14 -10.01 11.59
C LEU A 337 10.79 -8.80 12.23
N ASP A 338 12.07 -8.92 12.58
CA ASP A 338 12.89 -7.82 13.09
C ASP A 338 14.21 -7.82 12.34
N TYR A 339 14.39 -6.84 11.46
CA TYR A 339 15.56 -6.69 10.59
C TYR A 339 16.71 -5.95 11.26
N SER A 340 16.53 -5.44 12.49
CA SER A 340 17.66 -4.90 13.28
C SER A 340 18.59 -6.00 13.79
N LYS A 341 18.12 -7.26 13.78
CA LYS A 341 18.87 -8.41 14.26
C LYS A 341 19.68 -9.03 13.11
N GLY A 342 20.95 -9.34 13.38
CA GLY A 342 21.88 -9.91 12.39
C GLY A 342 21.44 -11.24 11.76
N ASP A 343 20.54 -11.98 12.40
CA ASP A 343 19.97 -13.24 11.89
C ASP A 343 18.54 -13.06 11.33
N ALA A 344 18.31 -11.98 10.59
CA ALA A 344 17.02 -11.73 9.93
C ALA A 344 16.65 -12.91 9.00
N PRO A 345 15.38 -13.34 8.98
CA PRO A 345 14.97 -14.46 8.15
C PRO A 345 14.95 -14.09 6.67
N SER A 346 15.34 -15.05 5.84
CA SER A 346 15.28 -14.93 4.39
C SER A 346 14.00 -15.59 3.87
N ILE A 347 13.12 -14.79 3.27
CA ILE A 347 11.87 -15.23 2.65
C ILE A 347 11.77 -14.59 1.27
N ASP A 348 11.41 -15.37 0.25
CA ASP A 348 11.20 -14.84 -1.11
C ASP A 348 10.18 -13.69 -1.11
N GLY A 349 10.52 -12.59 -1.78
CA GLY A 349 9.65 -11.40 -1.90
C GLY A 349 9.76 -10.40 -0.76
N LEU A 350 10.61 -10.66 0.24
CA LEU A 350 11.02 -9.67 1.24
C LEU A 350 12.48 -9.29 1.05
N HIS A 351 12.84 -8.07 1.40
CA HIS A 351 14.22 -7.56 1.38
C HIS A 351 14.51 -6.77 2.64
N PRO A 352 15.79 -6.68 3.09
CA PRO A 352 16.18 -5.75 4.15
C PRO A 352 16.05 -4.30 3.66
N LEU A 353 16.20 -3.35 4.59
CA LEU A 353 16.35 -1.95 4.22
C LEU A 353 17.71 -1.72 3.55
N ALA A 354 17.75 -0.90 2.51
CA ALA A 354 18.97 -0.33 1.97
C ALA A 354 19.54 0.65 3.00
N GLY A 355 20.85 0.56 3.26
CA GLY A 355 21.56 1.35 4.26
C GLY A 355 22.40 2.46 3.67
#